data_AF-W8F173-F1
#
_entry.id   AF-W8F173-F1
#
_cell.length_a   1.000
_cell.length_b   1.000
_cell.length_c   1.000
_cell.angle_alpha   90.00
_cell.angle_beta   90.00
_cell.angle_gamma   90.00
#
_symmetry.space_group_name_H-M   'P 1'
#
loop_
_entity.id
_entity.type
_entity.pdbx_description
1 polymer ?
#
loop_
_entity_poly.entity_id
_entity_poly.type
_entity_poly.pdbx_seq_one_letter_code
_entity_poly.pdbx_strand_id
1 'polypeptide(L)'
;MTSLPLLLVEGIAVDVTSAGDPVREVVLAQLTPDKVKAITVLEREPEGVYVNKAFTGWIIISLADKPLRKVLRRMEKRAQQP
;
A
#
# COMPACT_ATOMS: atom_id res chain seq x y z
N MET A 1 -9.68 -16.87 12.32
CA MET A 1 -9.55 -15.94 11.16
C MET A 1 -8.14 -15.38 11.21
N THR A 2 -7.34 -15.61 10.18
CA THR A 2 -5.97 -15.08 10.10
C THR A 2 -6.04 -13.60 9.73
N SER A 3 -5.65 -12.73 10.66
CA SER A 3 -5.63 -11.30 10.44
C SER A 3 -4.34 -10.93 9.70
N LEU A 4 -4.46 -10.45 8.46
CA LEU A 4 -3.31 -10.10 7.62
C LEU A 4 -2.80 -8.69 7.93
N PRO A 5 -1.48 -8.44 7.83
CA PRO A 5 -0.93 -7.10 7.94
C PRO A 5 -1.43 -6.21 6.78
N LEU A 6 -1.53 -4.90 7.03
CA LEU A 6 -1.88 -3.93 6.00
C LEU A 6 -0.69 -3.70 5.07
N LEU A 7 -0.91 -3.79 3.76
CA LEU A 7 0.09 -3.41 2.76
C LEU A 7 -0.15 -1.97 2.32
N LEU A 8 0.89 -1.14 2.43
CA LEU A 8 0.91 0.25 1.99
C LEU A 8 1.98 0.41 0.92
N VAL A 9 1.62 0.96 -0.25
CA VAL A 9 2.58 1.30 -1.31
C VAL A 9 2.49 2.81 -1.52
N GLU A 10 3.57 3.52 -1.19
CA GLU A 10 3.62 5.00 -1.26
C GLU A 10 2.50 5.70 -0.47
N GLY A 11 2.10 5.09 0.65
CA GLY A 11 1.02 5.59 1.52
C GLY A 11 -0.39 5.17 1.08
N ILE A 12 -0.53 4.49 -0.07
CA ILE A 12 -1.82 3.97 -0.55
C ILE A 12 -2.01 2.56 -0.01
N ALA A 13 -3.14 2.33 0.68
CA ALA A 13 -3.52 1.01 1.15
C ALA A 13 -3.87 0.11 -0.04
N VAL A 14 -3.28 -1.09 -0.08
CA VAL A 14 -3.54 -2.10 -1.09
C VAL A 14 -4.34 -3.22 -0.45
N ASP A 15 -5.54 -3.50 -0.97
CA ASP A 15 -6.31 -4.66 -0.52
C ASP A 15 -5.75 -5.92 -1.19
N VAL A 16 -5.10 -6.76 -0.40
CA VAL A 16 -4.52 -8.04 -0.86
C VAL A 16 -5.51 -9.20 -0.85
N THR A 17 -6.71 -8.99 -0.28
CA THR A 17 -7.72 -10.03 -0.05
C THR A 17 -8.82 -10.02 -1.11
N SER A 18 -9.21 -8.83 -1.57
CA SER A 18 -10.26 -8.69 -2.58
C SER A 18 -9.71 -8.88 -3.99
N ALA A 19 -10.41 -9.68 -4.80
CA ALA A 19 -10.18 -9.71 -6.24
C ALA A 19 -10.72 -8.40 -6.86
N GLY A 20 -9.97 -7.81 -7.79
CA GLY A 20 -10.41 -6.64 -8.55
C GLY A 20 -10.04 -5.26 -7.97
N ASP A 21 -9.17 -5.18 -6.96
CA ASP A 21 -8.56 -3.90 -6.55
C ASP A 21 -7.62 -3.41 -7.67
N PRO A 22 -7.94 -2.30 -8.37
CA PRO A 22 -7.11 -1.79 -9.47
C PRO A 22 -5.70 -1.42 -9.03
N VAL A 23 -5.52 -0.97 -7.78
CA VAL A 23 -4.22 -0.62 -7.23
C VAL A 23 -3.38 -1.88 -7.07
N ARG A 24 -3.98 -2.95 -6.54
CA ARG A 24 -3.32 -4.26 -6.42
C ARG A 24 -2.85 -4.77 -7.78
N GLU A 25 -3.70 -4.71 -8.81
CA GLU A 25 -3.34 -5.18 -10.16
C GLU A 25 -2.16 -4.39 -10.75
N VAL A 26 -2.16 -3.07 -10.59
CA VAL A 26 -1.05 -2.22 -11.04
C VAL A 26 0.24 -2.52 -10.28
N VAL A 27 0.15 -2.71 -8.96
CA VAL A 27 1.30 -3.08 -8.13
C VAL A 27 1.85 -4.43 -8.57
N LEU A 28 1.01 -5.47 -8.73
CA LEU A 28 1.45 -6.79 -9.17
C LEU A 28 2.09 -6.78 -10.56
N ALA A 29 1.57 -5.98 -11.49
CA ALA A 29 2.07 -5.92 -12.86
C ALA A 29 3.40 -5.16 -13.00
N GLN A 30 3.64 -4.16 -12.14
CA GLN A 30 4.75 -3.21 -12.33
C GLN A 30 5.80 -3.23 -11.24
N LEU A 31 5.48 -3.70 -10.03
CA LEU A 31 6.40 -3.69 -8.90
C LEU A 31 7.46 -4.78 -9.09
N THR A 32 8.70 -4.34 -9.22
CA THR A 32 9.88 -5.19 -9.30
C THR A 32 10.89 -4.75 -8.25
N PRO A 33 11.81 -5.63 -7.79
CA PRO A 33 12.74 -5.29 -6.70
C PRO A 33 13.57 -4.03 -6.96
N ASP A 34 13.98 -3.78 -8.21
CA ASP A 34 14.73 -2.58 -8.64
C ASP A 34 13.94 -1.27 -8.51
N LYS A 35 12.61 -1.34 -8.49
CA LYS A 35 11.73 -0.17 -8.33
C LYS A 35 11.44 0.14 -6.87
N VAL A 36 11.86 -0.71 -5.94
CA VAL A 36 11.66 -0.51 -4.50
C VAL A 36 12.83 0.29 -3.93
N LYS A 37 12.52 1.41 -3.27
CA LYS A 37 13.50 2.19 -2.51
C LYS A 37 13.73 1.62 -1.13
N ALA A 38 12.65 1.26 -0.43
CA ALA A 38 12.70 0.72 0.93
C ALA A 38 11.43 -0.07 1.23
N ILE A 39 11.58 -1.08 2.09
CA ILE A 39 10.47 -1.80 2.73
C ILE A 39 10.60 -1.55 4.23
N THR A 40 9.55 -1.00 4.85
CA THR A 40 9.48 -0.77 6.29
C THR A 40 8.37 -1.64 6.86
N VAL A 41 8.68 -2.44 7.87
CA VAL A 41 7.69 -3.26 8.57
C VAL A 41 7.45 -2.65 9.94
N LEU A 42 6.19 -2.34 10.25
CA LEU A 42 5.77 -1.89 11.57
C LEU A 42 5.02 -3.04 12.24
N GLU A 43 5.67 -3.67 13.21
CA GLU A 43 5.08 -4.76 14.00
C GLU A 43 4.24 -4.25 15.17
N ARG A 44 4.39 -2.96 15.52
CA ARG A 44 3.67 -2.29 16.60
C ARG A 44 2.91 -1.10 16.05
N GLU A 45 1.77 -0.82 16.67
CA GLU A 45 0.97 0.33 16.33
C GLU A 45 1.76 1.62 16.60
N PRO A 46 1.94 2.50 15.60
CA PRO A 46 2.69 3.73 15.78
C PRO A 46 1.92 4.72 16.68
N GLU A 47 2.64 5.36 17.59
CA GLU A 47 2.06 6.35 18.49
C GLU A 47 1.51 7.57 17.71
N GLY A 48 0.35 8.06 18.13
CA GLY A 48 -0.27 9.26 17.55
C GLY A 48 -0.98 9.04 16.21
N VAL A 49 -1.12 7.79 15.75
CA VAL A 49 -1.90 7.47 14.54
C VAL A 49 -3.22 6.82 14.94
N TYR A 50 -4.34 7.39 14.48
CA TYR A 50 -5.65 6.77 14.69
C TYR A 50 -5.84 5.59 13.73
N VAL A 51 -6.03 4.39 14.28
CA VAL A 51 -6.35 3.18 13.51
C VAL A 51 -7.77 2.73 13.86
N ASN A 52 -8.66 2.72 12.86
CA ASN A 52 -10.08 2.35 13.05
C ASN A 52 -10.36 0.84 12.94
N LYS A 53 -9.30 0.02 12.90
CA LYS A 53 -9.34 -1.45 12.77
C LYS A 53 -8.31 -2.07 13.71
N ALA A 54 -8.46 -3.36 14.01
CA ALA A 54 -7.45 -4.10 14.77
C ALA A 54 -6.09 -4.00 14.07
N PHE A 55 -5.06 -3.57 14.81
CA PHE A 55 -3.70 -3.45 14.29
C PHE A 55 -3.07 -4.84 14.15
N THR A 56 -2.66 -5.18 12.92
CA THR A 56 -2.13 -6.50 12.54
C THR A 56 -0.70 -6.42 12.00
N GLY A 57 -0.08 -5.24 12.11
CA GLY A 57 1.19 -4.89 11.48
C GLY A 57 1.01 -4.21 10.13
N TRP A 58 1.93 -3.33 9.75
CA TRP A 58 1.96 -2.67 8.45
C TRP A 58 3.24 -3.01 7.68
N ILE A 59 3.09 -3.23 6.38
CA ILE A 59 4.19 -3.36 5.43
C ILE A 59 4.13 -2.15 4.51
N ILE A 60 5.13 -1.28 4.59
CA ILE A 60 5.19 -0.02 3.84
C ILE A 60 6.28 -0.14 2.78
N ILE A 61 5.89 -0.05 1.51
CA ILE A 61 6.80 -0.05 0.37
C ILE A 61 6.93 1.39 -0.15
N SER A 62 8.15 1.92 -0.07
CA SER A 62 8.54 3.16 -0.74
C SER A 62 9.19 2.83 -2.08
N LEU A 63 8.81 3.54 -3.13
CA LEU A 63 9.26 3.30 -4.49
C LEU A 63 10.44 4.23 -4.86
N ALA A 64 11.41 3.70 -5.59
CA ALA A 64 12.43 4.47 -6.29
C ALA A 64 11.90 4.94 -7.65
N ASP A 65 11.01 4.17 -8.27
CA ASP A 65 10.46 4.46 -9.58
C ASP A 65 9.50 5.67 -9.57
N LYS A 66 9.84 6.72 -10.32
CA LYS A 66 9.01 7.94 -10.43
C LYS A 66 7.74 7.71 -11.28
N PRO A 67 7.79 7.00 -12.43
CA PRO A 67 6.60 6.68 -13.21
C PRO A 67 5.51 5.96 -12.42
N LEU A 68 5.83 4.84 -11.76
CA LEU A 68 4.88 4.04 -10.97
C LEU A 68 4.28 4.88 -9.84
N ARG A 69 5.08 5.69 -9.14
CA ARG A 69 4.58 6.66 -8.15
C ARG A 69 3.53 7.61 -8.71
N LYS A 70 3.76 8.15 -9.92
CA LYS A 70 2.80 9.04 -10.57
C LYS A 70 1.51 8.30 -10.95
N VAL A 71 1.60 7.04 -11.38
CA VAL A 71 0.44 6.21 -11.70
C VAL A 71 -0.42 5.98 -10.46
N LEU A 72 0.19 5.47 -9.38
CA LEU A 72 -0.53 5.15 -8.14
C LEU A 72 -1.23 6.38 -7.55
N ARG A 73 -0.55 7.53 -7.49
CA ARG A 73 -1.15 8.81 -7.02
C ARG A 73 -2.32 9.30 -7.89
N ARG A 74 -2.31 9.01 -9.20
CA ARG A 74 -3.44 9.38 -10.08
C ARG A 74 -4.65 8.48 -9.81
N MET A 75 -4.43 7.22 -9.49
CA MET A 75 -5.50 6.27 -9.18
C MET A 75 -6.18 6.62 -7.86
N GLU A 76 -5.39 6.91 -6.82
CA GLU A 76 -5.89 7.35 -5.52
C GLU A 76 -6.79 8.60 -5.64
N LYS A 77 -6.35 9.61 -6.40
CA LYS A 77 -7.15 10.81 -6.65
C LYS A 77 -8.49 10.53 -7.32
N ARG A 78 -8.55 9.54 -8.22
CA ARG A 78 -9.80 9.15 -8.91
C ARG A 78 -10.74 8.39 -7.99
N ALA A 79 -10.21 7.57 -7.08
CA ALA A 79 -11.01 6.85 -6.10
C ALA A 79 -11.63 7.77 -5.04
N GLN A 80 -11.09 8.98 -4.84
CA GLN A 80 -11.59 9.99 -3.91
C GLN A 80 -12.51 11.04 -4.55
N GLN A 81 -12.79 10.96 -5.86
CA GLN A 81 -13.75 11.82 -6.53
C GLN A 81 -15.15 11.17 -6.45
N PRO A 82 -16.18 11.89 -5.97
CA PRO A 82 -17.53 11.37 -5.78
C PRO A 82 -18.23 11.03 -7.10
#